data_AF-A0A317I4V2-F1
#
_entry.id   AF-A0A317I4V2-F1
#
_cell.length_a   1.000
_cell.length_b   1.000
_cell.length_c   1.000
_cell.angle_alpha   90.00
_cell.angle_beta   90.00
_cell.angle_gamma   90.00
#
_symmetry.space_group_name_H-M   'P 1'
#
loop_
_entity.id
_entity.type
_entity.pdbx_description
1 polymer ?
#
loop_
_entity_poly.entity_id
_entity_poly.type
_entity_poly.pdbx_seq_one_letter_code
_entity_poly.pdbx_strand_id
1 'polypeptide(L)'
;MKKAKTVNELKESSYLADKKDFSGAVKTVADKTFYLRGDVWVESAIDAAKQAHAKVIPFASKEYFDLIRTSPAIAKYLAIGQQVMLEFNGQVYKIVTAAKTIG
;
A
#
# COMPACT_ATOMS: atom_id res chain seq x y z
N MET A 1 16.86 -32.80 -24.34
CA MET A 1 15.50 -32.43 -23.89
C MET A 1 15.64 -31.24 -22.95
N LYS A 2 15.10 -30.07 -23.30
CA LYS A 2 15.17 -28.88 -22.43
C LYS A 2 13.75 -28.38 -22.13
N LYS A 3 13.58 -27.96 -20.88
CA LYS A 3 12.79 -26.81 -20.37
C LYS A 3 11.70 -27.18 -19.35
N ALA A 4 12.01 -26.88 -18.09
CA ALA A 4 11.03 -26.52 -17.06
C ALA A 4 11.73 -25.68 -15.98
N LYS A 5 12.02 -24.41 -16.30
CA LYS A 5 12.45 -23.36 -15.34
C LYS A 5 12.08 -22.01 -15.95
N THR A 6 10.81 -21.61 -15.91
CA THR A 6 10.41 -20.29 -16.44
C THR A 6 9.10 -19.76 -15.87
N VAL A 7 8.76 -20.10 -14.62
CA VAL A 7 7.62 -19.46 -13.93
C VAL A 7 8.06 -18.72 -12.68
N ASN A 8 9.06 -19.23 -11.94
CA ASN A 8 9.58 -18.54 -10.77
C ASN A 8 10.45 -17.31 -11.13
N GLU A 9 11.19 -17.37 -12.23
CA GLU A 9 12.15 -16.33 -12.63
C GLU A 9 11.47 -15.06 -13.19
N LEU A 10 10.24 -15.17 -13.72
CA LEU A 10 9.49 -14.03 -14.27
C LEU A 10 8.76 -13.23 -13.18
N LYS A 11 8.43 -13.85 -12.04
CA LYS A 11 7.95 -13.13 -10.85
C LYS A 11 9.10 -12.43 -10.13
N GLU A 12 10.26 -13.06 -10.07
CA GLU A 12 11.47 -12.43 -9.51
C GLU A 12 11.97 -11.26 -10.36
N SER A 13 11.90 -11.34 -11.70
CA SER A 13 12.44 -10.27 -12.57
C SER A 13 11.69 -8.94 -12.47
N SER A 14 10.37 -8.95 -12.20
CA SER A 14 9.64 -7.71 -11.90
C SER A 14 9.81 -7.27 -10.45
N TYR A 15 10.10 -8.19 -9.53
CA TYR A 15 10.44 -7.90 -8.13
C TYR A 15 11.85 -7.28 -7.96
N LEU A 16 12.79 -7.61 -8.86
CA LEU A 16 14.18 -7.18 -8.80
C LEU A 16 14.47 -5.88 -9.58
N ALA A 17 13.58 -5.47 -10.48
CA ALA A 17 13.75 -4.26 -11.28
C ALA A 17 13.62 -2.96 -10.43
N ASP A 18 12.94 -3.04 -9.29
CA ASP A 18 12.82 -1.95 -8.30
C ASP A 18 13.74 -2.15 -7.09
N LYS A 19 14.96 -2.66 -7.29
CA LYS A 19 16.04 -2.53 -6.30
C LYS A 19 16.56 -1.09 -6.25
N LYS A 20 15.67 -0.17 -5.89
CA LYS A 20 15.99 1.16 -5.36
C LYS A 20 15.73 1.08 -3.86
N ASP A 21 16.79 0.87 -3.09
CA ASP A 21 16.86 0.95 -1.61
C ASP A 21 15.57 0.61 -0.84
N PHE A 22 15.27 -0.68 -0.66
CA PHE A 22 14.30 -1.14 0.35
C PHE A 22 14.92 -1.14 1.77
N SER A 23 15.54 -0.03 2.20
CA SER A 23 15.88 0.16 3.63
C SER A 23 14.65 0.47 4.49
N GLY A 24 13.46 0.52 3.89
CA GLY A 24 12.19 0.79 4.56
C GLY A 24 11.66 -0.39 5.38
N ALA A 25 10.96 -0.08 6.47
CA ALA A 25 10.34 -1.07 7.34
C ALA A 25 9.27 -1.90 6.62
N VAL A 26 9.12 -3.16 7.05
CA VAL A 26 8.08 -4.09 6.58
C VAL A 26 7.16 -4.43 7.75
N LYS A 27 5.85 -4.50 7.48
CA LYS A 27 4.85 -4.94 8.46
C LYS A 27 3.81 -5.81 7.79
N THR A 28 3.34 -6.84 8.50
CA THR A 28 2.19 -7.64 8.08
C THR A 28 1.03 -7.38 9.02
N VAL A 29 -0.16 -7.12 8.45
CA VAL A 29 -1.41 -6.92 9.21
C VAL A 29 -2.45 -7.83 8.58
N ALA A 30 -2.91 -8.82 9.35
CA ALA A 30 -3.78 -9.88 8.85
C ALA A 30 -3.21 -10.54 7.58
N ASP A 31 -3.92 -10.42 6.46
CA ASP A 31 -3.63 -11.00 5.15
C ASP A 31 -2.79 -10.09 4.23
N LYS A 32 -2.39 -8.89 4.70
CA LYS A 32 -1.69 -7.89 3.88
C LYS A 32 -0.28 -7.63 4.40
N THR A 33 0.65 -7.50 3.46
CA THR A 33 2.04 -7.06 3.71
C THR A 33 2.21 -5.63 3.22
N PHE A 34 2.86 -4.81 4.04
CA PHE A 34 3.10 -3.39 3.76
C PHE A 34 4.59 -3.08 3.80
N TYR A 35 5.03 -2.29 2.83
CA TYR A 35 6.37 -1.71 2.76
C TYR A 35 6.29 -0.22 3.04
N LEU A 36 7.16 0.30 3.91
CA LEU A 36 7.31 1.73 4.10
C LEU A 36 8.11 2.32 2.92
N ARG A 37 7.49 3.25 2.18
CA ARG A 37 8.07 3.96 1.05
C ARG A 37 8.05 5.46 1.37
N GLY A 38 9.19 5.99 1.78
CA GLY A 38 9.22 7.34 2.39
C GLY A 38 8.44 7.33 3.70
N ASP A 39 7.33 8.06 3.75
CA ASP A 39 6.41 8.17 4.89
C ASP A 39 5.08 7.43 4.67
N VAL A 40 4.91 6.75 3.53
CA VAL A 40 3.68 6.03 3.16
C VAL A 40 3.84 4.53 3.31
N TRP A 41 2.93 3.88 4.03
CA TRP A 41 2.81 2.42 4.06
C TRP A 41 2.06 1.94 2.81
N VAL A 42 2.71 1.15 1.96
CA VAL A 42 2.13 0.66 0.70
C VAL A 42 1.94 -0.84 0.76
N GLU A 43 0.71 -1.31 0.54
CA GLU A 43 0.41 -2.74 0.40
C GLU A 43 1.20 -3.34 -0.77
N SER A 44 1.79 -4.51 -0.58
CA SER A 44 2.66 -5.19 -1.56
C SER A 44 1.97 -5.51 -2.89
N ALA A 45 0.65 -5.61 -2.90
CA ALA A 45 -0.16 -5.91 -4.08
C ALA A 45 -0.55 -4.68 -4.91
N ILE A 46 -0.12 -3.47 -4.50
CA ILE A 46 -0.34 -2.23 -5.24
C ILE A 46 0.76 -2.04 -6.28
N ASP A 47 0.35 -2.02 -7.55
CA ASP A 47 1.18 -1.65 -8.68
C ASP A 47 0.89 -0.21 -9.15
N ALA A 48 1.62 0.25 -10.17
CA ALA A 48 1.48 1.59 -10.72
C ALA A 48 0.09 1.87 -11.32
N ALA A 49 -0.55 0.85 -11.92
CA ALA A 49 -1.88 1.01 -12.52
C ALA A 49 -2.94 1.21 -11.42
N LYS A 50 -2.88 0.40 -10.37
CA LYS A 50 -3.74 0.53 -9.18
C LYS A 50 -3.55 1.86 -8.48
N GLN A 51 -2.30 2.31 -8.33
CA GLN A 51 -1.98 3.60 -7.73
C GLN A 51 -2.60 4.78 -8.49
N ALA A 52 -2.67 4.72 -9.82
CA ALA A 52 -3.26 5.78 -10.64
C ALA A 52 -4.76 6.00 -10.39
N HIS A 53 -5.47 4.98 -9.89
CA HIS A 53 -6.90 5.01 -9.60
C HIS A 53 -7.21 5.13 -8.11
N ALA A 54 -6.23 5.49 -7.29
CA ALA A 54 -6.39 5.57 -5.85
C ALA A 54 -7.33 6.72 -5.44
N LYS A 55 -8.31 6.40 -4.59
CA LYS A 55 -9.14 7.39 -3.93
C LYS A 55 -8.34 8.02 -2.79
N VAL A 56 -8.02 9.31 -2.94
CA VAL A 56 -7.27 10.07 -1.93
C VAL A 56 -8.19 10.52 -0.81
N ILE A 57 -7.85 10.20 0.44
CA ILE A 57 -8.63 10.59 1.62
C ILE A 57 -7.69 11.24 2.64
N PRO A 58 -7.97 12.45 3.14
CA PRO A 58 -7.15 13.04 4.18
C PRO A 58 -7.28 12.28 5.50
N PHE A 59 -6.15 12.04 6.16
CA PHE A 59 -6.10 11.39 7.47
C PHE A 59 -6.94 12.18 8.50
N ALA A 60 -7.66 11.45 9.37
CA ALA A 60 -8.54 12.01 10.39
C ALA A 60 -9.61 13.00 9.85
N SER A 61 -9.94 12.95 8.56
CA SER A 61 -11.07 13.68 8.00
C SER A 61 -12.40 12.98 8.29
N LYS A 62 -13.51 13.69 8.04
CA LYS A 62 -14.85 13.09 8.08
C LYS A 62 -14.94 11.85 7.18
N GLU A 63 -14.37 11.91 5.98
CA GLU A 63 -14.39 10.81 5.02
C GLU A 63 -13.58 9.60 5.51
N TYR A 64 -12.45 9.83 6.19
CA TYR A 64 -11.67 8.76 6.84
C TYR A 64 -12.50 8.02 7.89
N PHE A 65 -13.21 8.74 8.75
CA PHE A 65 -14.06 8.13 9.77
C PHE A 65 -15.31 7.46 9.16
N ASP A 66 -15.89 8.03 8.11
CA ASP A 66 -17.00 7.41 7.38
C ASP A 66 -16.58 6.10 6.70
N LEU A 67 -15.36 6.03 6.15
CA LEU A 67 -14.79 4.80 5.60
C LEU A 67 -14.68 3.70 6.67
N ILE A 68 -14.15 4.04 7.85
CA ILE A 68 -14.03 3.09 8.97
C ILE A 68 -15.41 2.64 9.46
N ARG A 69 -16.36 3.58 9.60
CA ARG A 69 -17.72 3.28 10.05
C ARG A 69 -18.47 2.37 9.07
N THR A 70 -18.29 2.58 7.77
CA THR A 70 -18.95 1.78 6.72
C THR A 70 -18.30 0.41 6.57
N SER A 71 -16.98 0.33 6.79
CA SER A 71 -16.19 -0.89 6.62
C SER A 71 -15.24 -1.11 7.80
N PRO A 72 -15.72 -1.53 8.99
CA PRO A 72 -14.89 -1.63 10.19
C PRO A 72 -13.64 -2.50 10.03
N ALA A 73 -13.69 -3.51 9.16
CA ALA A 73 -12.56 -4.38 8.87
C ALA A 73 -11.35 -3.65 8.27
N ILE A 74 -11.53 -2.49 7.60
CA ILE A 74 -10.42 -1.72 7.04
C ILE A 74 -9.55 -1.06 8.13
N ALA A 75 -10.13 -0.79 9.31
CA ALA A 75 -9.49 -0.04 10.38
C ALA A 75 -8.16 -0.66 10.82
N LYS A 76 -8.06 -1.99 10.85
CA LYS A 76 -6.83 -2.70 11.23
C LYS A 76 -5.65 -2.34 10.33
N TYR A 77 -5.91 -2.19 9.02
CA TYR A 77 -4.87 -1.84 8.05
C TYR A 77 -4.53 -0.35 8.13
N LEU A 78 -5.54 0.51 8.34
CA LEU A 78 -5.33 1.95 8.51
C LEU A 78 -4.57 2.31 9.80
N ALA A 79 -4.59 1.43 10.81
CA ALA A 79 -3.89 1.64 12.07
C ALA A 79 -2.35 1.53 11.96
N ILE A 80 -1.81 1.10 10.81
CA ILE A 80 -0.37 0.92 10.62
C ILE A 80 0.42 2.24 10.61
N GLY A 81 -0.24 3.36 10.25
CA GLY A 81 0.34 4.69 10.16
C GLY A 81 -0.65 5.73 9.62
N GLN A 82 -0.23 6.99 9.59
CA GLN A 82 -1.07 8.11 9.14
C GLN A 82 -1.19 8.20 7.62
N GLN A 83 -0.24 7.63 6.88
CA GLN A 83 -0.24 7.57 5.43
C GLN A 83 -0.15 6.13 4.97
N VAL A 84 -1.18 5.68 4.25
CA VAL A 84 -1.37 4.27 3.90
C VAL A 84 -1.98 4.19 2.50
N MET A 85 -1.45 3.31 1.66
CA MET A 85 -2.02 2.95 0.38
C MET A 85 -2.33 1.46 0.36
N LEU A 86 -3.61 1.12 0.23
CA LEU A 86 -4.09 -0.26 0.24
C LEU A 86 -5.27 -0.44 -0.69
N GLU A 87 -5.49 -1.67 -1.14
CA GLU A 87 -6.73 -2.08 -1.80
C GLU A 87 -7.68 -2.70 -0.77
N PHE A 88 -8.93 -2.25 -0.76
CA PHE A 88 -9.96 -2.80 0.10
C PHE A 88 -11.30 -2.85 -0.65
N ASN A 89 -11.93 -4.01 -0.69
CA ASN A 89 -13.17 -4.26 -1.44
C ASN A 89 -13.13 -3.78 -2.91
N GLY A 90 -11.99 -4.00 -3.60
CA GLY A 90 -11.80 -3.63 -5.00
C GLY A 90 -11.52 -2.14 -5.26
N GLN A 91 -11.43 -1.30 -4.23
CA GLN A 91 -11.03 0.10 -4.32
C GLN A 91 -9.67 0.32 -3.68
N VAL A 92 -8.77 1.02 -4.38
CA VAL A 92 -7.51 1.49 -3.82
C VAL A 92 -7.75 2.79 -3.07
N TYR A 93 -7.33 2.85 -1.81
CA TYR A 93 -7.38 4.05 -0.98
C TYR A 93 -5.96 4.56 -0.74
N LYS A 94 -5.77 5.87 -0.82
CA LYS A 94 -4.54 6.56 -0.45
C LYS A 94 -4.84 7.56 0.67
N ILE A 95 -4.49 7.18 1.89
CA ILE A 95 -4.59 8.07 3.05
C ILE A 95 -3.39 8.99 3.07
N VAL A 96 -3.63 10.29 3.17
CA VAL A 96 -2.58 11.33 3.14
C VAL A 96 -2.74 12.27 4.32
N THR A 97 -1.62 12.69 4.92
CA THR A 97 -1.62 13.84 5.83
C THR A 97 -1.56 15.13 5.01
N ALA A 98 -2.11 16.23 5.54
CA ALA A 98 -1.76 17.53 4.99
C ALA A 98 -0.23 17.71 5.08
N ALA A 99 0.40 18.22 4.02
CA ALA A 99 1.83 18.49 4.04
C ALA A 99 2.15 19.39 5.24
N LYS A 100 3.15 19.00 6.03
CA LYS A 100 3.63 19.83 7.13
C LYS A 100 4.23 21.10 6.53
N THR A 101 3.50 22.20 6.55
CA THR A 101 4.09 23.52 6.28
C THR A 101 5.09 23.80 7.39
N ILE A 102 6.36 23.60 7.07
CA ILE A 102 7.48 24.19 7.82
C ILE A 102 7.35 25.70 7.66
N GLY A 103 6.93 26.36 8.75
CA GLY A 103 7.00 27.82 8.87
C GLY A 103 8.42 28.30 9.10
#